data_AF-A0A2V7N4C5-F1
#
_entry.id   AF-A0A2V7N4C5-F1
#
_cell.length_a   1.000
_cell.length_b   1.000
_cell.length_c   1.000
_cell.angle_alpha   90.00
_cell.angle_beta   90.00
_cell.angle_gamma   90.00
#
_symmetry.space_group_name_H-M   'P 1'
#
loop_
_entity.id
_entity.type
_entity.pdbx_description
1 polymer ?
#
loop_
_entity_poly.entity_id
_entity_poly.type
_entity_poly.pdbx_seq_one_letter_code
_entity_poly.pdbx_strand_id
1 'polypeptide(L)'
;MPRWLAHLLVVLGWLVTPVLAWGASYAGLWLGALVATRFSRPLTMLVVAGLGAALLGFAALWTWVRFMRRLPHLLSHHMAPRPSQEYTAVAAAD
;
A
#
# COMPACT_ATOMS: atom_id res chain seq x y z
N MET A 1 11.44 -15.20 -10.72
CA MET A 1 10.89 -14.06 -11.49
C MET A 1 12.02 -13.09 -11.83
N PRO A 2 12.01 -12.44 -13.00
CA PRO A 2 13.05 -11.48 -13.36
C PRO A 2 13.08 -10.31 -12.38
N ARG A 3 14.29 -9.90 -11.95
CA ARG A 3 14.51 -8.83 -10.96
C ARG A 3 13.80 -7.52 -11.31
N TRP A 4 13.69 -7.21 -12.60
CA TRP A 4 12.96 -6.05 -13.12
C TRP A 4 11.45 -6.07 -12.82
N LEU A 5 10.82 -7.26 -12.82
CA LEU A 5 9.39 -7.39 -12.50
C LEU A 5 9.09 -7.04 -11.05
N ALA A 6 10.00 -7.40 -10.13
CA ALA A 6 9.90 -7.00 -8.73
C ALA A 6 10.02 -5.47 -8.56
N HIS A 7 10.94 -4.84 -9.29
CA HIS A 7 11.09 -3.38 -9.28
C HIS A 7 9.84 -2.70 -9.85
N LEU A 8 9.29 -3.20 -10.96
CA LEU A 8 8.03 -2.69 -11.52
C LEU A 8 6.87 -2.79 -10.54
N LEU A 9 6.72 -3.92 -9.83
CA LEU A 9 5.66 -4.09 -8.84
C LEU A 9 5.78 -3.08 -7.69
N VAL A 10 7.01 -2.82 -7.24
CA VAL A 10 7.26 -1.81 -6.21
C VAL A 10 6.94 -0.41 -6.74
N VAL A 11 7.43 -0.04 -7.92
CA VAL A 11 7.17 1.28 -8.53
C VAL A 11 5.69 1.49 -8.76
N LEU A 12 5.00 0.52 -9.35
CA LEU A 12 3.56 0.58 -9.60
C LEU A 12 2.78 0.62 -8.28
N GLY A 13 3.22 -0.15 -7.29
CA GLY A 13 2.66 -0.13 -5.94
C GLY A 13 2.76 1.23 -5.26
N TRP A 14 3.88 1.92 -5.42
CA TRP A 14 4.06 3.29 -4.93
C TRP A 14 3.21 4.28 -5.72
N LEU A 15 3.09 4.13 -7.05
CA LEU A 15 2.26 4.98 -7.90
C LEU A 15 0.76 4.85 -7.60
N VAL A 16 0.31 3.67 -7.17
CA VAL A 16 -1.09 3.42 -6.75
C VAL A 16 -1.41 4.04 -5.39
N THR A 17 -0.40 4.27 -4.54
CA THR A 17 -0.57 4.88 -3.20
C THR A 17 -1.42 6.15 -3.19
N PRO A 18 -1.16 7.19 -4.01
CA PRO A 18 -1.98 8.39 -4.03
C PRO A 18 -3.43 8.13 -4.44
N VAL A 19 -3.66 7.23 -5.41
CA VAL A 19 -5.01 6.86 -5.86
C VAL A 19 -5.79 6.16 -4.75
N LEU A 20 -5.12 5.26 -4.04
CA LEU A 20 -5.71 4.48 -2.96
C LEU A 20 -6.01 5.37 -1.73
N ALA A 21 -5.09 6.27 -1.39
CA ALA A 21 -5.30 7.28 -0.36
C ALA A 21 -6.46 8.22 -0.70
N TRP A 22 -6.55 8.65 -1.96
CA TRP A 22 -7.63 9.52 -2.43
C TRP A 22 -8.99 8.83 -2.36
N GLY A 23 -9.08 7.59 -2.86
CA GLY A 23 -10.32 6.80 -2.79
C GLY A 23 -10.77 6.53 -1.36
N ALA A 24 -9.85 6.18 -0.46
CA ALA A 24 -10.16 5.98 0.96
C ALA A 24 -10.62 7.28 1.64
N SER A 25 -9.96 8.40 1.34
CA SER A 25 -10.35 9.71 1.87
C SER A 25 -11.75 10.10 1.38
N TYR A 26 -12.06 9.85 0.11
CA TYR A 26 -13.38 10.13 -0.45
C TYR A 26 -14.48 9.27 0.19
N ALA A 27 -14.22 7.97 0.40
CA ALA A 27 -15.13 7.09 1.13
C ALA A 27 -15.35 7.55 2.57
N GLY A 28 -14.27 7.98 3.26
CA GLY A 28 -14.34 8.54 4.60
C GLY A 28 -15.12 9.85 4.67
N LEU A 29 -14.99 10.69 3.65
CA LEU A 29 -15.72 11.94 3.54
C LEU A 29 -17.22 11.67 3.37
N TRP A 30 -17.60 10.71 2.52
CA TRP A 30 -18.99 10.29 2.35
C TRP A 30 -19.60 9.70 3.63
N LEU A 31 -18.87 8.80 4.31
CA LEU A 31 -19.29 8.25 5.61
C LEU A 31 -19.44 9.35 6.67
N GLY A 32 -18.45 10.24 6.76
CA GLY A 32 -18.50 11.37 7.68
C GLY A 32 -19.61 12.35 7.34
N ALA A 33 -19.91 12.58 6.06
CA ALA A 33 -21.02 13.41 5.62
C ALA A 33 -22.39 12.80 5.96
N LEU A 34 -22.55 11.49 5.82
CA LEU A 34 -23.76 10.77 6.24
C LEU A 34 -23.99 10.94 7.75
N VAL A 35 -22.94 10.80 8.56
CA VAL A 35 -23.02 11.05 10.01
C VAL A 35 -23.27 12.53 10.30
N ALA A 36 -22.66 13.42 9.52
CA ALA A 36 -22.80 14.87 9.66
C ALA A 36 -24.25 15.35 9.50
N THR A 37 -25.10 14.64 8.75
CA THR A 37 -26.54 14.98 8.61
C THR A 37 -27.29 15.05 9.93
N ARG A 38 -26.76 14.44 11.00
CA ARG A 38 -27.32 14.49 12.36
C ARG A 38 -27.04 15.80 13.10
N PHE A 39 -26.20 16.68 12.57
CA PHE A 39 -25.80 17.93 13.22
C PHE A 39 -26.42 19.14 12.50
N SER A 40 -26.87 20.12 13.27
CA SER A 40 -27.46 21.36 12.73
C SER A 40 -26.43 22.48 12.51
N ARG A 41 -25.23 22.37 13.11
CA ARG A 41 -24.18 23.39 13.00
C ARG A 41 -23.27 23.07 11.80
N PRO A 42 -23.08 23.98 10.83
CA PRO A 42 -22.33 23.70 9.61
C PRO A 42 -20.85 23.40 9.89
N LEU A 43 -20.25 24.07 10.87
CA LEU A 43 -18.86 23.81 11.28
C LEU A 43 -18.68 22.38 11.83
N THR A 44 -19.60 21.88 12.65
CA THR A 44 -19.52 20.50 13.13
C THR A 44 -19.70 19.48 12.01
N MET A 45 -20.57 19.77 11.02
CA MET A 45 -20.73 18.91 9.85
C MET A 45 -19.43 18.78 9.06
N LEU A 46 -18.75 19.91 8.82
CA LEU A 46 -17.47 19.95 8.12
C LEU A 46 -16.39 19.19 8.88
N VAL A 47 -16.30 19.38 10.20
CA VAL A 47 -15.32 18.69 11.05
C VAL A 47 -15.54 17.18 11.04
N VAL A 48 -16.79 16.72 11.14
CA VAL A 48 -17.10 15.28 11.13
C VAL A 48 -16.79 14.64 9.78
N ALA A 49 -17.15 15.30 8.67
CA ALA A 49 -16.81 14.83 7.33
C ALA A 49 -15.30 14.80 7.09
N GLY A 50 -14.59 15.87 7.51
CA GLY A 50 -13.14 15.96 7.43
C GLY A 50 -12.42 14.91 8.26
N LEU A 51 -12.91 14.64 9.48
CA LEU A 51 -12.37 13.56 10.32
C LEU A 51 -12.57 12.19 9.67
N GLY A 52 -13.75 11.92 9.11
CA GLY A 52 -14.00 10.68 8.37
C GLY A 52 -13.02 10.49 7.22
N ALA A 53 -12.83 11.54 6.41
CA ALA A 53 -11.87 11.54 5.31
C ALA A 53 -10.43 11.32 5.78
N ALA A 54 -10.00 12.05 6.81
CA ALA A 54 -8.65 11.96 7.35
C ALA A 54 -8.37 10.58 7.96
N LEU A 55 -9.30 10.03 8.74
CA LEU A 55 -9.13 8.73 9.39
C LEU A 55 -9.06 7.60 8.37
N LEU A 56 -9.95 7.56 7.39
CA LEU A 56 -9.91 6.50 6.37
C LEU A 56 -8.72 6.66 5.42
N GLY A 57 -8.43 7.89 4.97
CA GLY A 57 -7.26 8.17 4.14
C GLY A 57 -5.96 7.76 4.84
N PHE A 58 -5.81 8.15 6.11
CA PHE A 58 -4.65 7.80 6.93
C PHE A 58 -4.56 6.28 7.19
N ALA A 59 -5.66 5.62 7.55
CA ALA A 59 -5.68 4.18 7.80
C ALA A 59 -5.32 3.37 6.54
N ALA A 60 -5.81 3.79 5.38
CA ALA A 60 -5.47 3.19 4.09
C ALA A 60 -3.97 3.36 3.78
N LEU A 61 -3.45 4.59 3.91
CA LEU A 61 -2.02 4.88 3.75
C LEU A 61 -1.15 4.04 4.70
N TRP A 62 -1.52 4.00 5.97
CA TRP A 62 -0.79 3.25 7.00
C TRP A 62 -0.73 1.76 6.66
N THR A 63 -1.87 1.18 6.30
CA THR A 63 -1.97 -0.23 5.92
C THR A 63 -1.19 -0.52 4.64
N TRP A 64 -1.30 0.35 3.64
CA TRP A 64 -0.60 0.22 2.36
C TRP A 64 0.92 0.32 2.49
N VAL A 65 1.42 1.31 3.25
CA VAL A 65 2.86 1.44 3.53
C VAL A 65 3.38 0.21 4.26
N ARG A 66 2.62 -0.30 5.23
CA ARG A 66 2.97 -1.52 5.97
C ARG A 66 3.02 -2.75 5.04
N PHE A 67 2.12 -2.83 4.07
CA PHE A 67 2.11 -3.89 3.06
C PHE A 67 3.29 -3.77 2.07
N MET A 68 3.53 -2.58 1.52
CA MET A 68 4.68 -2.30 0.64
C MET A 68 6.02 -2.59 1.30
N ARG A 69 6.14 -2.37 2.61
CA ARG A 69 7.34 -2.72 3.39
C ARG A 69 7.55 -4.25 3.55
N ARG A 70 6.50 -5.06 3.42
CA ARG A 70 6.58 -6.54 3.57
C ARG A 70 6.74 -7.28 2.25
N LEU A 71 6.29 -6.70 1.13
CA LEU A 71 6.46 -7.23 -0.22
C LEU A 71 7.90 -7.66 -0.59
N PRO A 72 8.97 -6.87 -0.33
CA PRO A 72 10.32 -7.26 -0.70
C PRO A 72 10.84 -8.50 0.07
N HIS A 73 10.39 -8.71 1.31
CA HIS A 73 10.76 -9.88 2.12
C HIS A 73 10.11 -11.18 1.66
N LEU A 74 8.92 -11.10 1.05
CA LEU A 74 8.24 -12.26 0.48
C LEU A 74 8.89 -12.65 -0.87
N LEU A 75 9.31 -11.65 -1.65
CA LEU A 75 10.00 -11.87 -2.92
C LEU A 75 11.43 -12.40 -2.73
N SER A 76 12.13 -12.01 -1.64
CA SER A 76 13.47 -12.50 -1.35
C SER A 76 13.50 -13.98 -0.97
N HIS A 77 12.47 -14.51 -0.31
CA HIS A 77 12.35 -15.94 0.01
C HIS A 77 12.21 -16.82 -1.24
N HIS A 78 11.58 -16.32 -2.30
CA HIS A 78 11.56 -16.99 -3.61
C HIS A 78 12.84 -16.80 -4.44
N MET A 79 13.79 -16.01 -3.92
CA MET A 79 15.10 -15.75 -4.51
C MET A 79 16.23 -16.52 -3.79
N ALA A 80 15.90 -17.46 -2.88
CA ALA A 80 16.89 -18.40 -2.37
C ALA A 80 17.54 -19.14 -3.57
N PRO A 81 18.88 -19.20 -3.64
CA PRO A 81 19.58 -19.78 -4.78
C PRO A 81 19.07 -21.19 -5.01
N ARG A 82 18.67 -21.50 -6.25
CA ARG A 82 18.46 -22.90 -6.61
C ARG A 82 19.83 -23.57 -6.53
N PRO A 83 19.98 -24.68 -5.78
CA PRO A 83 21.26 -25.36 -5.57
C PRO A 83 21.93 -25.82 -6.89
N SER A 84 21.18 -25.85 -8.00
CA SER A 84 21.72 -26.12 -9.34
C SER A 84 22.75 -25.09 -9.82
N GLN A 85 22.69 -23.83 -9.37
CA GLN A 85 23.63 -22.79 -9.81
C GLN A 85 24.98 -22.86 -9.08
N GLU A 86 25.01 -23.38 -7.85
CA GLU A 86 26.25 -23.63 -7.10
C GLU A 86 27.04 -24.79 -7.73
N TYR A 87 26.37 -25.86 -8.18
CA TYR A 87 27.04 -26.97 -8.86
C TYR A 87 27.70 -26.55 -10.19
N THR A 88 27.08 -25.65 -10.96
CA THR A 88 27.67 -25.16 -12.22
C THR A 88 28.82 -24.19 -11.98
N ALA A 89 28.79 -23.41 -10.88
CA ALA A 89 29.87 -22.52 -10.51
C ALA A 89 31.11 -23.28 -9.99
N VAL A 90 30.90 -24.38 -9.26
CA VAL A 90 31.99 -25.26 -8.80
C VAL A 90 32.57 -26.05 -9.97
N ALA A 91 31.74 -26.63 -10.85
CA ALA A 91 32.20 -27.39 -12.01
C ALA A 91 32.87 -26.55 -13.12
N ALA A 92 32.75 -25.21 -13.07
CA ALA A 92 33.47 -24.30 -13.96
C ALA A 92 34.73 -23.69 -13.32
N ALA A 93 34.93 -23.93 -12.02
CA ALA A 93 36.12 -23.55 -11.27
C ALA A 93 37.15 -24.70 -11.16
N ASP A 94 36.72 -25.94 -11.43
CA ASP A 94 37.55 -27.12 -11.69
C ASP A 94 37.94 -27.21 -13.18
#